data_AF-A0A7J5AFT5-F1
#
_entry.id   AF-A0A7J5AFT5-F1
#
_cell.length_a   1.000
_cell.length_b   1.000
_cell.length_c   1.000
_cell.angle_alpha   90.00
_cell.angle_beta   90.00
_cell.angle_gamma   90.00
#
_symmetry.space_group_name_H-M   'P 1'
#
loop_
_entity.id
_entity.type
_entity.pdbx_description
1 polymer ?
#
loop_
_entity_poly.entity_id
_entity_poly.type
_entity_poly.pdbx_seq_one_letter_code
_entity_poly.pdbx_strand_id
1 'polypeptide(L)' 'MKTITKIAVLLFTYSVGAQTAFHNFGNVKMHTNASIGFHTDLTNDGTLDNNNEGLAGF' A
#
# COMPACT_ATOMS: atom_id res chain seq x y z
N MET A 1 16.71 -33.10 -10.64
CA MET A 1 16.85 -31.75 -11.24
C MET A 1 15.53 -30.97 -11.28
N LYS A 2 14.44 -31.55 -11.82
CA LYS A 2 13.13 -30.87 -11.93
C LYS A 2 12.59 -30.29 -10.61
N THR A 3 12.75 -30.99 -9.49
CA THR A 3 12.31 -30.51 -8.15
C THR A 3 13.12 -29.30 -7.68
N ILE A 4 14.44 -29.31 -7.90
CA ILE A 4 15.34 -28.20 -7.55
C ILE A 4 14.96 -26.96 -8.36
N THR A 5 14.66 -27.12 -9.65
CA THR A 5 14.19 -26.02 -10.51
C THR A 5 12.89 -25.41 -10.00
N LYS A 6 11.92 -26.23 -9.56
CA LYS A 6 10.65 -25.73 -8.98
C LYS A 6 10.87 -24.93 -7.71
N ILE A 7 11.75 -25.40 -6.82
CA ILE A 7 12.09 -24.72 -5.57
C ILE A 7 12.80 -23.39 -5.87
N ALA A 8 13.73 -23.37 -6.83
CA ALA A 8 14.42 -22.15 -7.24
C ALA A 8 13.46 -21.09 -7.80
N VAL A 9 12.48 -21.49 -8.62
CA VAL A 9 11.44 -20.59 -9.15
C VAL A 9 10.57 -20.02 -8.02
N LEU A 10 10.18 -20.84 -7.04
CA LEU A 10 9.40 -20.38 -5.88
C LEU A 10 10.20 -19.37 -5.02
N LEU A 11 11.49 -19.59 -4.82
CA LEU A 11 12.31 -18.67 -4.04
C LEU A 11 12.54 -17.33 -4.77
N PHE A 12 12.57 -17.34 -6.10
CA PHE A 12 12.71 -16.13 -6.90
C PHE A 12 11.54 -15.15 -6.75
N THR A 13 10.31 -15.64 -6.50
CA THR A 13 9.15 -14.75 -6.28
C THR A 13 9.20 -13.96 -4.97
N TYR A 14 10.11 -14.29 -4.04
CA TYR A 14 10.35 -13.46 -2.85
C TYR A 14 11.31 -12.29 -3.11
N SER A 15 12.00 -12.29 -4.25
CA SER A 15 12.94 -11.24 -4.64
C SER A 15 12.33 -10.14 -5.52
N VAL A 16 11.08 -10.32 -5.98
CA VAL A 16 10.34 -9.23 -6.60
C VAL A 16 9.96 -8.22 -5.51
N GLY A 17 10.48 -7.01 -5.61
CA GLY A 17 10.16 -5.94 -4.68
C GLY A 17 8.67 -5.62 -4.71
N ALA A 18 8.07 -5.40 -3.53
CA ALA A 18 6.71 -4.91 -3.45
C ALA A 18 6.58 -3.58 -4.22
N GLN A 19 5.43 -3.37 -4.87
CA GLN A 19 5.13 -2.09 -5.50
C GLN A 19 5.21 -0.96 -4.47
N THR A 20 5.75 0.19 -4.88
CA THR A 20 5.73 1.38 -4.03
C THR A 20 4.29 1.80 -3.81
N ALA A 21 3.89 1.98 -2.56
CA ALA A 21 2.58 2.45 -2.15
C ALA A 21 2.75 3.53 -1.10
N PHE A 22 1.79 4.45 -1.00
CA PHE A 22 1.68 5.31 0.17
C PHE A 22 1.24 4.43 1.34
N HIS A 23 2.20 4.05 2.17
CA HIS A 23 1.97 3.21 3.35
C HIS A 23 1.85 4.09 4.60
N ASN A 24 0.62 4.28 5.09
CA ASN A 24 0.40 4.92 6.38
C ASN A 24 0.46 3.89 7.50
N PHE A 25 1.34 4.13 8.48
CA PHE A 25 1.40 3.37 9.73
C PHE A 25 0.94 4.20 10.95
N GLY A 26 0.61 5.47 10.76
CA GLY A 26 0.25 6.44 11.81
C GLY A 26 -1.21 6.86 11.76
N ASN A 27 -1.53 8.03 12.30
CA ASN A 27 -2.89 8.58 12.25
C ASN A 27 -3.04 9.54 11.07
N VAL A 28 -4.02 9.32 10.20
CA VAL A 28 -4.35 10.19 9.06
C VAL A 28 -5.70 10.86 9.31
N LYS A 29 -5.72 12.19 9.16
CA LYS A 29 -6.93 13.01 9.21
C LYS A 29 -7.02 13.90 7.98
N MET A 30 -8.17 13.91 7.34
CA MET A 30 -8.55 14.82 6.28
C MET A 30 -9.43 15.93 6.84
N HIS A 31 -8.94 17.16 6.77
CA HIS A 31 -9.68 18.35 7.17
C HIS A 31 -10.66 18.79 6.08
N THR A 32 -11.58 19.68 6.44
CA THR A 32 -12.52 20.32 5.51
C THR A 32 -11.77 20.86 4.29
N ASN A 33 -12.29 20.57 3.09
CA ASN A 33 -11.73 20.93 1.77
C ASN A 33 -10.41 20.22 1.39
N ALA A 34 -9.91 19.26 2.17
CA ALA A 34 -8.82 18.42 1.70
C ALA A 34 -9.29 17.61 0.48
N SER A 35 -8.46 17.59 -0.58
CA SER A 35 -8.66 16.77 -1.77
C SER A 35 -7.32 16.13 -2.13
N ILE A 36 -7.25 14.80 -2.01
CA ILE A 36 -6.03 14.03 -2.26
C ILE A 36 -6.31 13.03 -3.40
N GLY A 37 -5.58 13.16 -4.49
CA GLY A 37 -5.55 12.18 -5.58
C GLY A 37 -4.32 11.29 -5.48
N PHE A 38 -4.48 9.97 -5.58
CA PHE A 38 -3.36 9.03 -5.58
C PHE A 38 -3.02 8.57 -7.00
N HIS A 39 -1.76 8.70 -7.40
CA HIS A 39 -1.21 8.08 -8.62
C HIS A 39 -0.48 6.75 -8.31
N THR A 40 -0.73 6.20 -7.12
CA THR A 40 -0.13 4.99 -6.57
C THR A 40 -1.13 4.35 -5.61
N ASP A 41 -0.86 3.13 -5.16
CA ASP A 41 -1.73 2.47 -4.20
C ASP A 41 -1.60 3.13 -2.81
N LEU A 42 -2.74 3.25 -2.13
CA LEU A 42 -2.83 3.65 -0.73
C LEU A 42 -2.99 2.38 0.12
N THR A 43 -2.03 2.11 0.99
CA THR A 43 -2.18 1.12 2.07
C THR A 43 -2.22 1.83 3.41
N ASN A 44 -3.19 1.49 4.24
CA ASN A 44 -3.34 2.08 5.56
C ASN A 44 -3.32 0.98 6.63
N ASP A 45 -2.15 0.83 7.27
CA ASP A 45 -1.92 -0.03 8.45
C ASP A 45 -1.99 0.77 9.77
N GLY A 46 -2.34 2.06 9.68
CA GLY A 46 -2.55 2.96 10.82
C GLY A 46 -4.02 3.31 11.06
N THR A 47 -4.26 4.35 11.84
CA THR A 47 -5.62 4.84 12.14
C THR A 47 -6.05 5.89 11.12
N LEU A 48 -7.22 5.72 10.52
CA LEU A 48 -7.93 6.80 9.84
C LEU A 48 -8.88 7.44 10.84
N ASP A 49 -8.75 8.76 11.04
CA ASP A 49 -9.64 9.50 11.94
C ASP A 49 -11.10 9.31 11.47
N ASN A 50 -11.99 8.96 12.40
CA ASN A 50 -13.41 8.70 12.12
C ASN A 50 -14.16 9.95 11.65
N ASN A 51 -13.59 11.14 11.88
CA ASN A 51 -14.15 12.43 11.52
C ASN A 51 -13.39 13.06 10.35
N ASN A 52 -13.10 12.26 9.33
CA ASN A 52 -12.55 12.75 8.07
C ASN A 52 -13.62 13.54 7.30
N GLU A 53 -13.29 14.79 6.94
CA GLU A 53 -14.21 15.72 6.25
C GLU A 53 -13.76 16.05 4.82
N GLY A 54 -12.62 15.52 4.38
CA GLY A 54 -12.08 15.71 3.04
C GLY A 54 -12.33 14.51 2.11
N LEU A 55 -11.90 14.65 0.86
CA LEU A 55 -12.00 13.64 -0.19
C LEU A 55 -10.63 13.04 -0.51
N ALA A 56 -10.56 11.73 -0.65
CA ALA A 56 -9.38 11.04 -1.17
C ALA A 56 -9.78 9.93 -2.13
N GLY A 57 -9.07 9.79 -3.23
CA GLY A 57 -9.42 8.84 -4.29
C GLY A 57 -8.48 8.89 -5.50
N PHE A 58 -8.97 8.35 -6.61
CA PHE A 58 -8.29 8.33 -7.91
C PHE A 58 -8.93 9.32 -8.87
#